data_AF-A0A0Q7QL48-F1
#
_entry.id   AF-A0A0Q7QL48-F1
#
_cell.length_a   1.000
_cell.length_b   1.000
_cell.length_c   1.000
_cell.angle_alpha   90.00
_cell.angle_beta   90.00
_cell.angle_gamma   90.00
#
_symmetry.space_group_name_H-M   'P 1'
#
loop_
_entity.id
_entity.type
_entity.pdbx_description
1 polymer ?
#
loop_
_entity_poly.entity_id
_entity_poly.type
_entity_poly.pdbx_seq_one_letter_code
_entity_poly.pdbx_strand_id
1 'polypeptide(L)'
;MSEETTSETTPEPAKPLLRVVKGDLTAEELAALVAVVQARRAASAAAAAGQVRKPRSEWGHPARAARTPLRVGPDQWRRSSWA
;
A
#
# COMPACT_ATOMS: atom_id res chain seq x y z
N MET A 1 -43.43 32.58 -18.20
CA MET A 1 -43.31 31.27 -17.54
C MET A 1 -42.65 30.34 -18.53
N SER A 2 -41.32 30.23 -18.46
CA SER A 2 -40.57 29.19 -19.17
C SER A 2 -39.86 28.39 -18.10
N GLU A 3 -40.20 27.12 -18.04
CA GLU A 3 -39.83 26.18 -17.00
C GLU A 3 -38.31 25.96 -17.02
N GLU A 4 -37.65 26.25 -15.89
CA GLU A 4 -36.28 25.83 -15.63
C GLU A 4 -36.26 24.29 -15.61
N THR A 5 -35.76 23.69 -16.69
CA THR A 5 -35.36 22.29 -16.68
C THR A 5 -34.14 22.14 -15.78
N THR A 6 -34.38 21.89 -14.49
CA THR A 6 -33.36 21.43 -13.54
C THR A 6 -32.75 20.14 -14.09
N SER A 7 -31.51 20.24 -14.57
CA SER A 7 -30.72 19.08 -14.96
C SER A 7 -30.37 18.30 -13.70
N GLU A 8 -31.16 17.28 -13.40
CA GLU A 8 -30.89 16.32 -12.34
C GLU A 8 -29.64 15.52 -12.72
N THR A 9 -28.50 15.92 -12.16
CA THR A 9 -27.24 15.19 -12.30
C THR A 9 -27.33 13.94 -11.43
N THR A 10 -27.71 12.82 -12.03
CA THR A 10 -27.60 11.50 -11.40
C THR A 10 -26.10 11.20 -11.17
N PRO A 11 -25.62 11.04 -9.93
CA PRO A 11 -24.21 10.74 -9.69
C PRO A 11 -23.89 9.33 -10.20
N GLU A 12 -22.98 9.26 -11.18
CA GLU A 12 -22.42 8.01 -11.69
C GLU A 12 -21.78 7.22 -10.53
N PRO A 13 -22.07 5.92 -10.36
CA PRO A 13 -21.61 5.17 -9.20
C PRO A 13 -20.09 5.02 -9.21
N ALA A 14 -19.42 5.73 -8.30
CA ALA A 14 -17.99 5.60 -8.07
C ALA A 14 -17.62 4.16 -7.66
N LYS A 15 -16.55 3.63 -8.24
CA LYS A 15 -16.08 2.27 -7.96
C LYS A 15 -15.84 2.07 -6.45
N PRO A 16 -16.44 1.05 -5.82
CA PRO A 16 -16.36 0.89 -4.37
C PRO A 16 -14.95 0.51 -3.92
N LEU A 17 -14.53 1.05 -2.77
CA LEU A 17 -13.21 0.79 -2.15
C LEU A 17 -13.05 -0.65 -1.66
N LEU A 18 -14.15 -1.29 -1.27
CA LEU A 18 -14.21 -2.67 -0.79
C LEU A 18 -15.39 -3.37 -1.46
N ARG A 19 -15.22 -4.64 -1.81
CA ARG A 19 -16.28 -5.48 -2.38
C ARG A 19 -16.36 -6.78 -1.61
N VAL A 20 -17.55 -7.14 -1.17
CA VAL A 20 -17.84 -8.47 -0.63
C VAL A 20 -17.84 -9.45 -1.79
N VAL A 21 -16.91 -10.42 -1.77
CA VAL A 21 -16.75 -11.39 -2.87
C VAL A 21 -17.61 -12.65 -2.65
N LYS A 22 -17.98 -12.95 -1.39
CA LYS A 22 -18.72 -14.16 -1.03
C LYS A 22 -19.59 -13.91 0.20
N GLY A 23 -20.78 -14.53 0.21
CA GLY A 23 -21.77 -14.44 1.30
C GLY A 23 -22.85 -13.41 1.01
N ASP A 24 -24.05 -13.65 1.54
CA ASP A 24 -25.12 -12.65 1.61
C ASP A 24 -25.14 -12.10 3.03
N LEU A 25 -24.67 -10.87 3.21
CA LEU A 25 -24.52 -10.23 4.52
C LEU A 25 -25.77 -9.42 4.81
N THR A 26 -26.30 -9.56 6.02
CA THR A 26 -27.36 -8.63 6.45
C THR A 26 -26.78 -7.22 6.62
N ALA A 27 -27.65 -6.20 6.64
CA ALA A 27 -27.22 -4.81 6.80
C ALA A 27 -26.43 -4.60 8.10
N GLU A 28 -26.83 -5.30 9.17
CA GLU A 28 -26.18 -5.27 10.48
C GLU A 28 -24.77 -5.86 10.43
N GLU A 29 -24.60 -6.99 9.73
CA GLU A 29 -23.29 -7.64 9.59
C GLU A 29 -22.33 -6.80 8.72
N LEU A 30 -22.87 -6.18 7.66
CA LEU A 30 -22.10 -5.23 6.86
C LEU A 30 -21.64 -4.03 7.69
N ALA A 31 -22.52 -3.47 8.53
CA ALA A 31 -22.18 -2.37 9.43
C ALA A 31 -21.10 -2.77 10.44
N ALA A 32 -21.21 -3.97 11.02
CA ALA A 32 -20.19 -4.52 11.93
C ALA A 32 -18.83 -4.67 11.23
N LEU A 33 -18.81 -5.19 9.99
CA LEU A 33 -17.60 -5.34 9.21
C LEU A 33 -16.95 -3.99 8.89
N VAL A 34 -17.73 -2.99 8.49
CA VAL A 34 -17.23 -1.63 8.27
C VAL A 34 -16.65 -1.06 9.56
N ALA A 35 -17.33 -1.19 10.70
CA ALA A 35 -16.85 -0.71 11.98
C ALA A 35 -15.47 -1.31 12.35
N VAL A 36 -15.29 -2.62 12.16
CA VAL A 36 -14.01 -3.30 12.42
C VAL A 36 -12.90 -2.81 11.48
N VAL A 37 -13.19 -2.64 10.19
CA VAL A 37 -12.21 -2.12 9.22
C VAL A 37 -11.78 -0.70 9.60
N GLN A 38 -12.73 0.16 9.97
CA GLN A 38 -12.44 1.53 10.38
C GLN A 38 -11.63 1.59 11.68
N ALA A 39 -11.99 0.77 12.68
CA ALA A 39 -11.24 0.65 13.93
C ALA A 39 -9.78 0.20 13.67
N ARG A 40 -9.58 -0.78 12.80
CA ARG A 40 -8.24 -1.25 12.44
C ARG A 40 -7.43 -0.18 11.70
N ARG A 41 -8.06 0.60 10.82
CA ARG A 41 -7.41 1.74 10.14
C ARG A 41 -6.99 2.81 11.14
N ALA A 42 -7.87 3.18 12.08
CA ALA A 42 -7.56 4.15 13.12
C ALA A 42 -6.41 3.67 14.02
N ALA A 43 -6.42 2.41 14.45
CA ALA A 43 -5.34 1.82 15.23
C ALA A 43 -3.99 1.82 14.47
N SER A 44 -4.01 1.48 13.18
CA SER A 44 -2.81 1.53 12.34
C SER A 44 -2.28 2.96 12.16
N ALA A 45 -3.16 3.95 12.02
CA ALA A 45 -2.77 5.36 11.91
C ALA A 45 -2.18 5.87 13.23
N ALA A 46 -2.79 5.54 14.36
CA ALA A 46 -2.27 5.87 15.69
C ALA A 46 -0.89 5.21 15.93
N ALA A 47 -0.72 3.95 15.55
CA ALA A 47 0.57 3.25 15.65
C ALA A 47 1.65 3.89 14.77
N ALA A 48 1.28 4.49 13.63
CA ALA A 48 2.21 5.16 12.73
C ALA A 48 2.64 6.54 13.23
N ALA A 49 1.81 7.23 14.02
CA ALA A 49 2.02 8.62 14.45
C ALA A 49 3.28 8.86 15.31
N GLY A 50 3.96 7.82 15.78
CA GLY A 50 5.22 7.90 16.54
C GLY A 50 6.35 7.03 16.01
N GLN A 51 6.20 6.41 14.83
CA GLN A 51 7.22 5.51 14.30
C GLN A 51 8.25 6.25 13.46
N VAL A 52 9.52 6.19 13.88
CA VAL A 52 10.65 6.48 12.99
C VAL A 52 10.65 5.46 11.85
N ARG A 53 10.84 5.94 10.62
CA ARG A 53 10.90 5.09 9.42
C ARG A 53 11.97 4.01 9.64
N LYS A 54 11.56 2.76 9.83
CA LYS A 54 12.50 1.65 9.91
C LYS A 54 13.19 1.52 8.55
N PRO A 55 14.52 1.30 8.51
CA PRO A 55 15.19 0.97 7.26
C PRO A 55 14.50 -0.24 6.64
N ARG A 56 14.34 -0.20 5.30
CA ARG A 56 13.73 -1.31 4.57
C ARG A 56 14.55 -2.57 4.79
N SER A 57 13.87 -3.73 4.80
CA SER A 57 14.57 -5.01 4.84
C SER A 57 15.41 -5.16 3.57
N GLU A 58 16.70 -5.39 3.76
CA GLU A 58 17.64 -5.65 2.68
C GLU A 58 17.54 -7.07 2.11
N TRP A 59 16.73 -7.95 2.71
CA TRP A 59 16.58 -9.34 2.26
C TRP A 59 15.96 -9.47 0.86
N GLY A 60 15.10 -8.51 0.48
CA GLY A 60 14.44 -8.48 -0.82
C GLY A 60 14.96 -7.40 -1.76
N HIS A 61 16.13 -6.80 -1.48
CA HIS A 61 16.63 -5.69 -2.28
C HIS A 61 17.02 -6.19 -3.70
N PRO A 62 16.48 -5.64 -4.80
CA PRO A 62 16.73 -6.14 -6.15
C PRO A 62 18.22 -6.17 -6.53
N ALA A 63 19.03 -5.25 -5.99
CA ALA A 63 20.48 -5.27 -6.19
C ALA A 63 21.17 -6.55 -5.69
N ARG A 64 20.56 -7.30 -4.77
CA ARG A 64 21.08 -8.62 -4.34
C ARG A 64 20.67 -9.77 -5.26
N ALA A 65 19.67 -9.56 -6.12
CA ALA A 65 19.29 -10.56 -7.14
C ALA A 65 20.25 -10.55 -8.34
N ALA A 66 21.01 -9.47 -8.52
CA ALA A 66 22.02 -9.35 -9.55
C ALA A 66 23.43 -9.61 -8.97
N ARG A 67 24.29 -10.27 -9.75
CA ARG A 67 25.72 -10.35 -9.44
C ARG A 67 26.37 -8.98 -9.65
N THR A 68 27.15 -8.53 -8.68
CA THR A 68 28.02 -7.35 -8.86
C THR A 68 29.16 -7.70 -9.83
N PRO A 69 29.44 -6.85 -10.84
CA PRO A 69 30.56 -7.08 -11.75
C PRO A 69 31.89 -6.99 -11.00
N LEU A 70 32.83 -7.85 -11.39
CA LEU A 70 34.20 -7.81 -10.91
C LEU A 70 34.87 -6.53 -11.40
N ARG A 71 35.54 -5.79 -10.49
CA ARG A 71 36.32 -4.60 -10.84
C ARG A 71 37.70 -5.03 -11.30
N VAL A 72 37.97 -4.92 -12.61
CA VAL A 72 39.30 -5.18 -13.19
C VAL A 72 40.14 -3.91 -13.22
N GLY A 73 41.44 -4.04 -13.00
CA GLY A 73 42.39 -2.93 -13.08
C GLY A 73 43.79 -3.32 -12.58
N PRO A 74 44.84 -2.54 -12.93
CA PRO A 74 46.17 -2.76 -12.39
C PRO A 74 46.14 -2.82 -10.86
N ASP A 75 46.85 -3.80 -10.28
CA ASP A 75 47.00 -4.00 -8.84
C ASP A 75 45.74 -4.38 -8.02
N GLN A 76 44.55 -4.45 -8.63
CA GLN A 76 43.29 -4.73 -7.90
C GLN A 76 43.23 -6.14 -7.28
N TRP A 77 43.91 -7.12 -7.88
CA TRP A 77 44.03 -8.48 -7.35
C TRP A 77 44.89 -8.55 -6.08
N ARG A 78 45.93 -7.72 -5.97
CA ARG A 78 46.77 -7.67 -4.75
C ARG A 78 46.01 -7.01 -3.60
N ARG A 79 45.14 -6.06 -3.92
CA ARG A 79 44.33 -5.31 -2.95
C ARG A 79 43.04 -6.02 -2.54
N SER A 80 42.73 -7.20 -3.08
CA SER A 80 41.56 -8.00 -2.68
C SER A 80 41.81 -8.89 -1.46
N SER A 81 43.04 -8.95 -0.93
CA SER A 81 43.30 -9.63 0.33
C SER A 81 42.74 -8.82 1.50
N TRP A 82 42.27 -9.53 2.52
CA TRP A 82 41.96 -8.91 3.81
C TRP A 82 43.26 -8.38 4.45
N ALA A 83 43.23 -7.12 4.87
CA ALA A 83 44.17 -6.51 5.81
C ALA A 83 43.42 -6.18 7.10
#